data_AF-D5RNY7-F1
#
_entry.id   AF-D5RNY7-F1
#
_cell.length_a   1.000
_cell.length_b   1.000
_cell.length_c   1.000
_cell.angle_alpha   90.00
_cell.angle_beta   90.00
_cell.angle_gamma   90.00
#
_symmetry.space_group_name_H-M   'P 1'
#
loop_
_entity.id
_entity.type
_entity.pdbx_description
1 polymer ?
#
loop_
_entity_poly.entity_id
_entity_poly.type
_entity_poly.pdbx_seq_one_letter_code
_entity_poly.pdbx_strand_id
1 'polypeptide(L)'
;LLAAFLQGAGLPPHALTGIAPEAALHAAGQLSRIALAGLRALLIARADAKREFRIEQTMLRASGNNPVKFAASDAAALQGLLTSPDTAAAVQETVTDLAAHQAAGLAATQAAARALLDRLAPARLEAEDQGGGLLPGAREKRLWDRYKALHRATGEQFDDDFDSAFGKAFARAYEDALRGGRG
;
A
#
# COMPACT_ATOMS: atom_id res chain seq x y z
N LEU A 1 -10.89 -24.16 -29.14
CA LEU A 1 -9.97 -23.17 -28.54
C LEU A 1 -10.68 -21.86 -28.19
N LEU A 2 -11.25 -21.13 -29.17
CA LEU A 2 -11.97 -19.87 -28.91
C LEU A 2 -13.15 -20.01 -27.92
N ALA A 3 -13.94 -21.07 -28.01
CA ALA A 3 -15.06 -21.32 -27.09
C ALA A 3 -14.60 -21.48 -25.63
N ALA A 4 -13.48 -22.16 -25.39
CA ALA A 4 -12.92 -22.33 -24.05
C ALA A 4 -12.41 -20.99 -23.48
N PHE A 5 -11.80 -20.15 -24.33
CA PHE A 5 -11.42 -18.79 -23.95
C PHE A 5 -12.63 -17.95 -23.57
N LEU A 6 -13.70 -17.93 -24.39
CA LEU A 6 -14.92 -17.17 -24.10
C LEU A 6 -15.56 -17.60 -22.78
N GLN A 7 -15.63 -18.91 -22.53
CA GLN A 7 -16.11 -19.45 -21.25
C GLN A 7 -15.23 -18.97 -20.07
N GLY A 8 -13.91 -19.07 -20.18
CA GLY A 8 -12.99 -18.62 -19.13
C GLY A 8 -12.99 -17.10 -18.91
N ALA A 9 -13.29 -16.33 -19.96
CA ALA A 9 -13.42 -14.87 -19.89
C ALA A 9 -14.81 -14.40 -19.40
N GLY A 10 -15.76 -15.32 -19.19
CA GLY A 10 -17.14 -14.97 -18.81
C GLY A 10 -17.94 -14.30 -19.92
N LEU A 11 -17.57 -14.53 -21.18
CA LEU A 11 -18.21 -13.93 -22.36
C LEU A 11 -19.21 -14.90 -23.01
N PRO A 12 -20.32 -14.41 -23.59
CA PRO A 12 -21.26 -15.27 -24.30
C PRO A 12 -20.62 -15.88 -25.56
N PRO A 13 -21.08 -17.07 -26.03
CA PRO A 13 -20.46 -17.77 -27.16
C PRO A 13 -20.42 -16.99 -28.48
N HIS A 14 -21.30 -16.00 -28.64
CA HIS A 14 -21.43 -15.16 -29.84
C HIS A 14 -20.72 -13.79 -29.70
N ALA A 15 -20.01 -13.54 -28.59
CA ALA A 15 -19.40 -12.24 -28.29
C ALA A 15 -18.40 -11.75 -29.36
N LEU A 16 -17.76 -12.69 -30.08
CA LEU A 16 -16.73 -12.40 -31.08
C LEU A 16 -17.12 -12.87 -32.49
N THR A 17 -18.43 -12.87 -32.78
CA THR A 17 -18.94 -13.24 -34.11
C THR A 17 -18.31 -12.34 -35.19
N GLY A 18 -17.77 -12.95 -36.25
CA GLY A 18 -17.11 -12.24 -37.34
C GLY A 18 -15.63 -11.89 -37.09
N ILE A 19 -15.09 -12.20 -35.91
CA ILE A 19 -13.65 -12.05 -35.62
C ILE A 19 -12.94 -13.38 -35.87
N ALA A 20 -11.78 -13.34 -36.54
CA ALA A 20 -10.94 -14.52 -36.73
C ALA A 20 -10.46 -15.06 -35.36
N PRO A 21 -10.64 -16.36 -35.05
CA PRO A 21 -10.23 -16.94 -33.78
C PRO A 21 -8.77 -16.68 -33.40
N GLU A 22 -7.86 -16.71 -34.37
CA GLU A 22 -6.43 -16.46 -34.19
C GLU A 22 -6.18 -15.01 -33.77
N ALA A 23 -6.87 -14.05 -34.38
CA ALA A 23 -6.74 -12.64 -34.02
C ALA A 23 -7.23 -12.38 -32.59
N ALA A 24 -8.37 -13.00 -32.21
CA ALA A 24 -8.90 -12.90 -30.85
C ALA A 24 -7.95 -13.50 -29.81
N LEU A 25 -7.41 -14.69 -30.06
CA LEU A 25 -6.48 -15.35 -29.14
C LEU A 25 -5.13 -14.62 -29.05
N HIS A 26 -4.65 -14.05 -30.16
CA HIS A 26 -3.45 -13.20 -30.15
C HIS A 26 -3.65 -11.95 -29.29
N ALA A 27 -4.79 -11.26 -29.46
CA ALA A 27 -5.15 -10.10 -28.63
C ALA A 27 -5.28 -10.48 -27.15
N ALA A 28 -5.90 -11.62 -26.84
CA ALA A 28 -5.99 -12.15 -25.48
C ALA A 28 -4.60 -12.41 -24.85
N GLY A 29 -3.66 -12.95 -25.63
CA GLY A 29 -2.27 -13.12 -25.20
C GLY A 29 -1.56 -11.79 -24.91
N GLN A 30 -1.75 -10.78 -25.78
CA GLN A 30 -1.20 -9.44 -25.55
C GLN A 30 -1.79 -8.78 -24.30
N LEU A 31 -3.11 -8.84 -24.13
CA LEU A 31 -3.81 -8.34 -22.95
C LEU A 31 -3.29 -9.00 -21.67
N SER A 32 -3.19 -10.33 -21.67
CA SER A 32 -2.73 -11.10 -20.51
C SER A 32 -1.31 -10.72 -20.10
N ARG A 33 -0.41 -10.56 -21.07
CA ARG A 33 0.97 -10.11 -20.83
C ARG A 33 1.03 -8.71 -20.20
N ILE A 34 0.30 -7.75 -20.77
CA ILE A 34 0.31 -6.36 -20.29
C ILE A 34 -0.33 -6.25 -18.90
N ALA A 35 -1.48 -6.90 -18.69
CA ALA A 35 -2.16 -6.89 -17.41
C ALA A 35 -1.31 -7.51 -16.30
N LEU A 36 -0.65 -8.65 -16.58
CA LEU A 36 0.21 -9.31 -15.61
C LEU A 36 1.47 -8.49 -15.27
N ALA A 37 2.10 -7.87 -16.28
CA ALA A 37 3.22 -6.96 -16.05
C ALA A 37 2.81 -5.79 -15.13
N GLY A 38 1.61 -5.22 -15.35
CA GLY A 38 1.05 -4.19 -14.47
C GLY A 38 0.83 -4.67 -13.03
N LEU A 39 0.23 -5.85 -12.83
CA LEU A 39 0.05 -6.44 -11.49
C LEU A 39 1.38 -6.65 -10.77
N ARG A 40 2.41 -7.13 -11.50
CA ARG A 40 3.75 -7.34 -10.94
C ARG A 40 4.45 -6.03 -10.60
N ALA A 41 4.33 -5.01 -11.43
CA ALA A 41 4.84 -3.67 -11.13
C ALA A 41 4.20 -3.10 -9.85
N LEU A 42 2.90 -3.29 -9.64
CA LEU A 42 2.21 -2.88 -8.41
C LEU A 42 2.70 -3.67 -7.18
N LEU A 43 2.99 -4.97 -7.32
CA LEU A 43 3.57 -5.77 -6.23
C LEU A 43 4.97 -5.27 -5.85
N ILE A 44 5.79 -4.90 -6.84
CA ILE A 44 7.12 -4.32 -6.61
C ILE A 44 6.99 -2.97 -5.90
N ALA A 45 6.16 -2.06 -6.40
CA ALA A 45 5.91 -0.75 -5.79
C ALA A 45 5.40 -0.87 -4.34
N ARG A 46 4.52 -1.84 -4.08
CA ARG A 46 4.08 -2.17 -2.71
C ARG A 46 5.25 -2.60 -1.83
N ALA A 47 6.15 -3.44 -2.34
CA ALA A 47 7.31 -3.89 -1.59
C ALA A 47 8.30 -2.73 -1.31
N ASP A 48 8.47 -1.81 -2.26
CA ASP A 48 9.23 -0.57 -2.08
C ASP A 48 8.61 0.30 -0.98
N ALA A 49 7.31 0.58 -1.05
CA ALA A 49 6.62 1.37 -0.04
C ALA A 49 6.74 0.75 1.36
N LYS A 50 6.59 -0.57 1.48
CA LYS A 50 6.80 -1.27 2.76
C LYS A 50 8.22 -1.12 3.30
N ARG A 51 9.23 -1.21 2.42
CA ARG A 51 10.64 -1.02 2.80
C ARG A 51 10.90 0.40 3.27
N GLU A 52 10.37 1.37 2.54
CA GLU A 52 10.48 2.79 2.86
C GLU A 52 9.99 3.05 4.29
N PHE A 53 8.77 2.62 4.62
CA PHE A 53 8.18 2.82 5.95
C PHE A 53 8.62 1.79 7.02
N ARG A 54 9.63 0.96 6.74
CA ARG A 54 10.12 -0.14 7.61
C ARG A 54 8.99 -1.00 8.21
N ILE A 55 7.91 -1.20 7.44
CA ILE A 55 6.79 -2.04 7.87
C ILE A 55 7.27 -3.49 7.84
N GLU A 56 7.26 -4.14 9.00
CA GLU A 56 7.75 -5.50 9.18
C GLU A 56 7.30 -6.40 8.02
N GLN A 57 8.29 -6.99 7.36
CA GLN A 57 8.05 -8.18 6.59
C GLN A 57 8.04 -9.33 7.59
N THR A 58 6.95 -9.50 8.34
CA THR A 58 6.60 -10.86 8.72
C THR A 58 6.50 -11.60 7.40
N MET A 59 7.50 -12.44 7.12
CA MET A 59 7.40 -13.51 6.15
C MET A 59 6.29 -14.43 6.67
N LEU A 60 5.04 -13.97 6.51
CA LEU A 60 3.91 -14.85 6.38
C LEU A 60 4.28 -15.70 5.18
N ARG A 61 4.87 -16.86 5.47
CA ARG A 61 5.09 -17.91 4.51
C ARG A 61 3.73 -18.14 3.88
N ALA A 62 3.51 -17.55 2.72
CA ALA A 62 2.32 -17.80 1.95
C ALA A 62 2.33 -19.29 1.67
N SER A 63 1.32 -20.00 2.16
CA SER A 63 0.99 -21.30 1.60
C SER A 63 0.66 -21.04 0.13
N GLY A 64 1.54 -21.44 -0.77
CA GLY A 64 1.25 -21.40 -2.21
C GLY A 64 2.34 -20.74 -3.02
N ASN A 65 2.90 -21.52 -3.95
CA ASN A 65 3.82 -21.10 -4.99
C ASN A 65 3.12 -20.20 -6.02
N ASN A 66 2.60 -19.03 -5.59
CA ASN A 66 1.85 -18.11 -6.44
C ASN A 66 2.77 -17.54 -7.55
N PRO A 67 2.55 -17.88 -8.83
CA PRO A 67 3.46 -17.50 -9.91
C PRO A 67 3.58 -15.98 -10.10
N VAL A 68 2.54 -15.22 -9.74
CA VAL A 68 2.55 -13.75 -9.89
C VAL A 68 3.53 -13.10 -8.92
N LYS A 69 3.62 -13.63 -7.70
CA LYS A 69 4.44 -13.06 -6.61
C LYS A 69 5.90 -13.48 -6.69
N PHE A 70 6.18 -14.71 -7.13
CA PHE A 70 7.51 -15.33 -6.98
C PHE A 70 8.26 -15.59 -8.28
N ALA A 71 7.64 -15.44 -9.46
CA ALA A 71 8.34 -15.65 -10.71
C ALA A 71 9.46 -14.64 -10.96
N ALA A 72 10.53 -15.12 -11.60
CA ALA A 72 11.71 -14.32 -11.94
C ALA A 72 11.46 -13.27 -13.04
N SER A 73 10.40 -13.43 -13.85
CA SER A 73 10.04 -12.49 -14.91
C SER A 73 8.54 -12.54 -15.19
N ASP A 74 8.03 -11.52 -15.90
CA ASP A 74 6.61 -11.46 -16.28
C ASP A 74 6.23 -12.60 -17.22
N ALA A 75 7.15 -13.01 -18.10
CA ALA A 75 6.97 -14.17 -18.98
C ALA A 75 6.86 -15.47 -18.17
N ALA A 76 7.74 -15.65 -17.17
CA ALA A 76 7.69 -16.82 -16.28
C ALA A 76 6.43 -16.82 -15.41
N ALA A 77 5.96 -15.65 -14.96
CA ALA A 77 4.70 -15.52 -14.24
C ALA A 77 3.51 -15.92 -15.11
N LEU A 78 3.48 -15.44 -16.36
CA LEU A 78 2.39 -15.75 -17.31
C LEU A 78 2.38 -17.24 -17.65
N GLN A 79 3.55 -17.82 -17.93
CA GLN A 79 3.69 -19.24 -18.15
C GLN A 79 3.21 -20.03 -16.93
N GLY A 80 3.65 -19.66 -15.73
CA GLY A 80 3.27 -20.32 -14.49
C GLY A 80 1.76 -20.29 -14.25
N LEU A 81 1.10 -19.15 -14.52
CA LEU A 81 -0.36 -19.06 -14.49
C LEU A 81 -0.97 -20.00 -15.54
N LEU A 82 -0.61 -19.91 -16.82
CA LEU A 82 -1.20 -20.74 -17.88
C LEU A 82 -1.06 -22.26 -17.64
N THR A 83 -0.07 -22.69 -16.85
CA THR A 83 0.14 -24.10 -16.48
C THR A 83 -0.45 -24.51 -15.13
N SER A 84 -0.96 -23.56 -14.33
CA SER A 84 -1.45 -23.81 -12.98
C SER A 84 -2.97 -24.06 -12.96
N PRO A 85 -3.44 -25.13 -12.30
CA PRO A 85 -4.87 -25.35 -12.09
C PRO A 85 -5.51 -24.25 -11.20
N ASP A 86 -4.70 -23.55 -10.40
CA ASP A 86 -5.15 -22.54 -9.43
C ASP A 86 -4.97 -21.11 -9.95
N THR A 87 -4.94 -20.92 -11.27
CA THR A 87 -4.73 -19.60 -11.92
C THR A 87 -5.64 -18.51 -11.35
N ALA A 88 -6.95 -18.78 -11.31
CA ALA A 88 -7.94 -17.80 -10.86
C ALA A 88 -7.71 -17.43 -9.39
N ALA A 89 -7.44 -18.42 -8.53
CA ALA A 89 -7.15 -18.19 -7.13
C ALA A 89 -5.86 -17.37 -6.95
N ALA A 90 -4.79 -17.68 -7.69
CA ALA A 90 -3.52 -16.97 -7.61
C ALA A 90 -3.62 -15.49 -8.05
N VAL A 91 -4.40 -15.20 -9.09
CA VAL A 91 -4.67 -13.83 -9.54
C VAL A 91 -5.58 -13.11 -8.55
N GLN A 92 -6.65 -13.75 -8.07
CA GLN A 92 -7.57 -13.16 -7.10
C GLN A 92 -6.88 -12.85 -5.78
N GLU A 93 -6.02 -13.75 -5.29
CA GLU A 93 -5.19 -13.53 -4.11
C GLU A 93 -4.30 -12.29 -4.29
N THR A 94 -3.60 -12.19 -5.43
CA THR A 94 -2.77 -11.04 -5.77
C THR A 94 -3.55 -9.73 -5.77
N VAL A 95 -4.73 -9.70 -6.41
CA VAL A 95 -5.57 -8.51 -6.46
C VAL A 95 -6.10 -8.14 -5.08
N THR A 96 -6.55 -9.12 -4.29
CA THR A 96 -7.03 -8.92 -2.92
C THR A 96 -5.94 -8.34 -2.03
N ASP A 97 -4.72 -8.85 -2.14
CA ASP A 97 -3.55 -8.36 -1.44
C ASP A 97 -3.17 -6.92 -1.80
N LEU A 98 -3.25 -6.58 -3.09
CA LEU A 98 -3.00 -5.21 -3.57
C LEU A 98 -4.07 -4.24 -3.08
N ALA A 99 -5.35 -4.64 -3.11
CA ALA A 99 -6.46 -3.84 -2.60
C ALA A 99 -6.33 -3.60 -1.08
N ALA A 100 -6.03 -4.64 -0.31
CA ALA A 100 -5.80 -4.53 1.13
C ALA A 100 -4.61 -3.59 1.44
N HIS A 101 -3.53 -3.67 0.67
CA HIS A 101 -2.40 -2.74 0.78
C HIS A 101 -2.80 -1.28 0.52
N GLN A 102 -3.59 -1.02 -0.53
CA GLN A 102 -4.06 0.34 -0.85
C GLN A 102 -4.94 0.92 0.26
N ALA A 103 -5.89 0.12 0.77
CA ALA A 103 -6.74 0.52 1.89
C ALA A 103 -5.93 0.80 3.16
N ALA A 104 -4.98 -0.09 3.49
CA ALA A 104 -4.09 0.09 4.64
C ALA A 104 -3.19 1.33 4.51
N GLY A 105 -2.68 1.62 3.31
CA GLY A 105 -1.89 2.83 3.05
C GLY A 105 -2.69 4.12 3.27
N LEU A 106 -3.95 4.15 2.84
CA LEU A 106 -4.82 5.31 3.06
C LEU A 106 -5.13 5.50 4.55
N ALA A 107 -5.50 4.43 5.25
CA ALA A 107 -5.77 4.46 6.68
C ALA A 107 -4.52 4.90 7.48
N ALA A 108 -3.36 4.38 7.12
CA ALA A 108 -2.09 4.73 7.73
C ALA A 108 -1.73 6.20 7.53
N THR A 109 -1.96 6.73 6.33
CA THR A 109 -1.73 8.14 6.02
C THR A 109 -2.63 9.04 6.88
N GLN A 110 -3.91 8.69 7.01
CA GLN A 110 -4.85 9.45 7.86
C GLN A 110 -4.45 9.42 9.33
N ALA A 111 -4.08 8.24 9.85
CA ALA A 111 -3.63 8.09 11.23
C ALA A 111 -2.33 8.85 11.52
N ALA A 112 -1.38 8.81 10.59
CA ALA A 112 -0.11 9.52 10.73
C ALA A 112 -0.30 11.04 10.68
N ALA A 113 -1.17 11.54 9.78
CA ALA A 113 -1.56 12.95 9.73
C ALA A 113 -2.25 13.39 11.04
N ARG A 114 -3.14 12.55 11.60
CA ARG A 114 -3.79 12.84 12.88
C ARG A 114 -2.78 12.91 14.02
N ALA A 115 -1.87 11.94 14.11
CA ALA A 115 -0.83 11.92 15.12
C ALA A 115 0.08 13.16 15.06
N LEU A 116 0.36 13.66 13.86
CA LEU A 116 1.09 14.90 13.65
C LEU A 116 0.32 16.11 14.21
N LEU A 117 -0.97 16.25 13.86
CA LEU A 117 -1.80 17.35 14.34
C LEU A 117 -1.95 17.33 15.86
N ASP A 118 -2.14 16.15 16.45
CA ASP A 118 -2.24 15.99 17.90
C ASP A 118 -0.91 16.32 18.61
N ARG A 119 0.24 16.07 17.95
CA ARG A 119 1.56 16.48 18.45
C ARG A 119 1.75 18.00 18.42
N LEU A 120 1.23 18.68 17.39
CA LEU A 120 1.30 20.13 17.24
C LEU A 120 0.23 20.89 18.04
N ALA A 121 -0.68 20.19 18.72
CA ALA A 121 -1.77 20.80 19.46
C ALA A 121 -1.27 21.75 20.56
N PRO A 122 -1.68 23.03 20.57
CA PRO A 122 -1.27 24.01 21.58
C PRO A 122 -1.55 23.56 23.03
N ALA A 123 -2.67 22.85 23.24
CA ALA A 123 -3.07 22.33 24.54
C ALA A 123 -1.99 21.44 25.20
N ARG A 124 -1.18 20.71 24.42
CA ARG A 124 -0.05 19.95 24.96
C ARG A 124 1.05 20.87 25.50
N LEU A 125 1.42 21.91 24.74
CA LEU A 125 2.43 22.88 25.17
C LEU A 125 1.98 23.65 26.41
N GLU A 126 0.70 23.98 26.49
CA GLU A 126 0.09 24.64 27.64
C GLU A 126 0.09 23.75 28.88
N ALA A 127 -0.22 22.46 28.73
CA ALA A 127 -0.22 21.51 29.84
C ALA A 127 1.20 21.20 30.36
N GLU A 128 2.20 21.22 29.48
CA GLU A 128 3.61 21.05 29.84
C GLU A 128 4.29 22.36 30.31
N ASP A 129 3.54 23.46 30.42
CA ASP A 129 4.07 24.74 30.84
C ASP A 129 4.29 24.77 32.36
N GLN A 130 5.56 24.77 32.79
CA GLN A 130 5.93 24.79 34.21
C GLN A 130 5.81 26.19 34.84
N GLY A 131 5.33 27.19 34.10
CA GLY A 131 5.24 28.57 34.55
C GLY A 131 6.57 29.34 34.54
N GLY A 132 6.58 30.53 35.15
CA GLY A 132 7.76 31.38 35.30
C GLY A 132 7.68 32.73 34.57
N GLY A 133 8.43 33.71 35.08
CA GLY A 133 8.43 35.10 34.63
C GLY A 133 7.37 35.96 35.32
N LEU A 134 7.77 37.11 35.85
CA LEU A 134 6.88 38.06 36.56
C LEU A 134 6.29 39.15 35.64
N LEU A 135 6.71 39.19 34.38
CA LEU A 135 6.32 40.22 33.42
C LEU A 135 5.00 39.85 32.72
N PRO A 136 4.11 40.81 32.47
CA PRO A 136 2.95 40.61 31.59
C PRO A 136 3.40 40.09 30.21
N GLY A 137 2.73 39.06 29.68
CA GLY A 137 3.07 38.48 28.38
C GLY A 137 4.20 37.43 28.38
N ALA A 138 4.84 37.17 29.53
CA ALA A 138 5.98 36.24 29.60
C ALA A 138 5.57 34.78 29.27
N ARG A 139 4.34 34.39 29.60
CA ARG A 139 3.80 33.06 29.32
C ARG A 139 3.58 32.86 27.83
N GLU A 140 2.93 33.82 27.18
CA GLU A 140 2.60 33.81 25.76
C GLU A 140 3.88 33.76 24.91
N LYS A 141 4.87 34.59 25.24
CA LYS A 141 6.18 34.55 24.58
C LYS A 141 6.84 33.17 24.71
N ARG A 142 6.83 32.58 25.91
CA ARG A 142 7.43 31.26 26.16
C ARG A 142 6.73 30.15 25.38
N LEU A 143 5.39 30.13 25.40
CA LEU A 143 4.59 29.16 24.65
C LEU A 143 4.86 29.28 23.13
N TRP A 144 4.95 30.51 22.62
CA TRP A 144 5.27 30.74 21.21
C TRP A 144 6.68 30.28 20.83
N ASP A 145 7.68 30.56 21.67
CA ASP A 145 9.05 30.10 21.44
C ASP A 145 9.13 28.57 21.47
N ARG A 146 8.41 27.90 22.39
CA ARG A 146 8.28 26.43 22.43
C ARG A 146 7.58 25.89 21.18
N TYR A 147 6.51 26.53 20.72
CA TYR A 147 5.80 26.12 19.51
C TYR A 147 6.71 26.19 18.27
N LYS A 148 7.47 27.27 18.08
CA LYS A 148 8.45 27.38 16.99
C LYS A 148 9.50 26.27 17.03
N ALA A 149 10.00 25.93 18.23
CA ALA A 149 10.95 24.84 18.40
C ALA A 149 10.33 23.48 18.06
N LEU A 150 9.11 23.21 18.53
CA LEU A 150 8.36 22.00 18.20
C LEU A 150 8.12 21.88 16.70
N HIS A 151 7.67 22.96 16.04
CA HIS A 151 7.41 22.97 14.61
C HIS A 151 8.69 22.68 13.81
N ARG A 152 9.81 23.32 14.16
CA ARG A 152 11.11 23.06 13.51
C ARG A 152 11.55 21.60 13.67
N ALA A 153 11.55 21.09 14.90
CA ALA A 153 11.91 19.70 15.17
C ALA A 153 10.98 18.70 14.47
N THR A 154 9.73 19.08 14.27
CA THR A 154 8.75 18.26 13.53
C THR A 154 9.05 18.27 12.03
N GLY A 155 9.41 19.42 11.45
CA GLY A 155 9.83 19.51 10.06
C GLY A 155 11.09 18.70 9.77
N GLU A 156 12.12 18.82 10.63
CA GLU A 156 13.36 18.04 10.52
C GLU A 156 13.11 16.52 10.57
N GLN A 157 12.10 16.07 11.34
CA GLN A 157 11.70 14.67 11.41
C GLN A 157 11.01 14.15 10.14
N PHE A 158 10.44 15.02 9.30
CA PHE A 158 9.84 14.64 8.03
C PHE A 158 10.86 14.44 6.92
N ASP A 159 11.95 15.22 6.95
CA ASP A 159 12.95 15.21 5.89
C ASP A 159 13.95 14.03 6.04
N ASP A 160 14.19 13.53 7.26
CA ASP A 160 15.34 12.65 7.51
C ASP A 160 15.11 11.38 8.35
N ASP A 161 13.91 11.04 8.88
CA ASP A 161 13.82 9.86 9.74
C ASP A 161 12.48 9.08 9.76
N PHE A 162 12.54 7.79 9.40
CA PHE A 162 11.46 6.83 9.60
C PHE A 162 11.27 6.45 11.07
N ASP A 163 12.28 6.69 11.92
CA ASP A 163 12.15 6.58 13.37
C ASP A 163 11.39 7.77 13.98
N SER A 164 10.96 8.74 13.17
CA SER A 164 10.06 9.81 13.58
C SER A 164 8.73 9.27 14.12
N ALA A 165 8.04 10.12 14.87
CA ALA A 165 6.69 9.81 15.34
C ALA A 165 5.72 9.57 14.18
N PHE A 166 5.94 10.23 13.03
CA PHE A 166 5.14 10.04 11.82
C PHE A 166 5.34 8.63 11.24
N GLY A 167 6.59 8.23 10.95
CA GLY A 167 6.89 6.92 10.38
C GLY A 167 6.36 5.77 11.27
N LYS A 168 6.56 5.88 12.59
CA LYS A 168 6.02 4.93 13.57
C LYS A 168 4.49 4.90 13.61
N ALA A 169 3.82 6.05 13.52
CA ALA A 169 2.36 6.11 13.49
C ALA A 169 1.80 5.49 12.20
N PHE A 170 2.43 5.78 11.06
CA PHE A 170 2.09 5.18 9.77
C PHE A 170 2.24 3.65 9.83
N ALA A 171 3.40 3.14 10.23
CA ALA A 171 3.67 1.70 10.25
C ALA A 171 2.68 0.95 11.15
N ARG A 172 2.39 1.47 12.35
CA ARG A 172 1.40 0.89 13.27
C ARG A 172 0.00 0.84 12.65
N ALA A 173 -0.49 1.97 12.16
CA ALA A 173 -1.83 2.06 11.59
C ALA A 173 -1.97 1.19 10.32
N TYR A 174 -0.90 1.08 9.53
CA TYR A 174 -0.85 0.19 8.38
C TYR A 174 -1.01 -1.28 8.79
N GLU A 175 -0.24 -1.73 9.80
CA GLU A 175 -0.34 -3.10 10.31
C GLU A 175 -1.71 -3.41 10.91
N ASP A 176 -2.27 -2.48 11.66
CA ASP A 176 -3.59 -2.63 12.28
C ASP A 176 -4.69 -2.72 11.23
N ALA A 177 -4.62 -1.91 10.16
CA ALA A 177 -5.55 -2.01 9.03
C ALA A 177 -5.46 -3.36 8.32
N LEU A 178 -4.25 -3.90 8.14
CA LEU A 178 -4.06 -5.23 7.55
C LEU A 178 -4.53 -6.38 8.44
N ARG A 179 -4.57 -6.21 9.76
CA ARG A 179 -5.13 -7.19 10.71
C ARG A 179 -6.66 -7.09 10.77
N GLY A 180 -7.20 -5.88 10.81
CA GLY A 180 -8.64 -5.61 10.90
C GLY A 180 -9.43 -5.97 9.65
N GLY A 181 -8.82 -5.93 8.46
CA GLY A 181 -9.46 -6.35 7.20
C GLY A 181 -9.57 -7.87 6.98
N ARG A 182 -9.14 -8.70 7.94
CA ARG A 182 -9.25 -10.17 7.89
C ARG A 182 -10.36 -10.74 8.79
N GLY A 183 -11.24 -9.88 9.30
CA GLY A 183 -12.41 -10.24 10.12
C GLY A 183 -13.69 -10.27 9.32
#